data_AF-A0A968C3E5-F1
#
_entry.id   AF-A0A968C3E5-F1
#
_cell.length_a   1.000
_cell.length_b   1.000
_cell.length_c   1.000
_cell.angle_alpha   90.00
_cell.angle_beta   90.00
_cell.angle_gamma   90.00
#
_symmetry.space_group_name_H-M   'P 1'
#
loop_
_entity.id
_entity.type
_entity.pdbx_description
1 polymer ?
#
loop_
_entity_poly.entity_id
_entity_poly.type
_entity_poly.pdbx_seq_one_letter_code
_entity_poly.pdbx_strand_id
1 'polypeptide(L)'
;MSARRMGVIACVVVLLIGCHKMVTVNPDQYDTLKGDNKAVVVTTSGHEYEYRSFRIEQQEFVGTDGKGKGAAPGPAPSRIPLAEIAVLKVKKIDAARTALLAGGVAAATVIIVLAAKLAHEAEEFQESCPYVFSFDGTRYRFDSETYAGAIFAGAERTDYDNLDFLAPLGGNYRLQVRNARQETQYTNQLALLVVDHPGGTRVLPDARGGLHALHQLVPPSSASDYANRDVLSLVTQRDEVSWESDLSARSF
;
A
#
# COMPACT_ATOMS: atom_id res chain seq x y z
N MET A 1 -3.26 -13.41 1.58
CA MET A 1 -4.41 -12.93 2.39
C MET A 1 -4.43 -11.41 2.34
N SER A 2 -5.54 -10.78 1.94
CA SER A 2 -5.64 -9.30 1.86
C SER A 2 -5.41 -8.65 3.23
N ALA A 3 -4.67 -7.53 3.28
CA ALA A 3 -4.43 -6.75 4.50
C ALA A 3 -5.72 -6.39 5.26
N ARG A 4 -6.82 -6.20 4.52
CA ARG A 4 -8.17 -5.98 5.09
C ARG A 4 -8.68 -7.18 5.89
N ARG A 5 -8.39 -8.41 5.44
CA ARG A 5 -8.74 -9.64 6.17
C ARG A 5 -7.88 -9.81 7.42
N MET A 6 -6.61 -9.41 7.36
CA MET A 6 -5.68 -9.51 8.50
C MET A 6 -6.04 -8.54 9.63
N GLY A 7 -6.44 -7.30 9.30
CA GLY A 7 -6.92 -6.32 10.28
C GLY A 7 -8.23 -6.72 10.96
N VAL A 8 -9.18 -7.29 10.22
CA VAL A 8 -10.44 -7.80 10.79
C VAL A 8 -10.18 -8.97 11.75
N ILE A 9 -9.30 -9.91 11.37
CA ILE A 9 -8.95 -11.05 12.24
C ILE A 9 -8.25 -10.56 13.53
N ALA A 10 -7.29 -9.64 13.43
CA ALA A 10 -6.60 -9.10 14.60
C ALA A 10 -7.57 -8.35 15.55
N CYS A 11 -8.50 -7.57 15.00
CA CYS A 11 -9.51 -6.86 15.79
C CYS A 11 -10.47 -7.82 16.51
N VAL A 12 -10.88 -8.90 15.84
CA VAL A 12 -11.70 -9.97 16.45
C VAL A 12 -10.94 -10.69 17.55
N VAL A 13 -9.65 -10.99 17.37
CA VAL A 13 -8.82 -11.65 18.41
C VAL A 13 -8.65 -10.74 19.64
N VAL A 14 -8.43 -9.43 19.46
CA VAL A 14 -8.33 -8.47 20.58
C VAL A 14 -9.66 -8.35 21.34
N LEU A 15 -10.80 -8.39 20.63
CA LEU A 15 -12.12 -8.44 21.25
C LEU A 15 -12.38 -9.74 22.03
N LEU A 16 -11.88 -10.88 21.53
CA LEU A 16 -12.04 -12.17 22.19
C LEU A 16 -11.17 -12.31 23.46
N ILE A 17 -10.00 -11.68 23.49
CA ILE A 17 -9.09 -11.76 24.65
C ILE A 17 -9.45 -10.73 25.71
N GLY A 18 -9.89 -9.52 25.32
CA GLY A 18 -10.39 -8.47 26.21
C GLY A 18 -9.39 -7.95 27.26
N CYS A 19 -9.35 -6.64 27.47
CA CYS A 19 -8.70 -6.11 28.67
C CYS A 19 -9.57 -6.41 29.89
N HIS A 20 -8.98 -6.81 31.00
CA HIS A 20 -9.72 -7.16 32.22
C HIS A 20 -9.26 -6.35 33.43
N LYS A 21 -10.18 -6.08 34.35
CA LYS A 21 -9.92 -5.44 35.64
C LYS A 21 -10.58 -6.22 36.78
N MET A 22 -10.02 -6.12 37.98
CA MET A 22 -10.66 -6.64 39.19
C MET A 22 -11.64 -5.58 39.72
N VAL A 23 -12.89 -5.97 39.94
CA VAL A 23 -13.95 -5.09 40.46
C VAL A 23 -14.46 -5.66 41.78
N THR A 24 -14.49 -4.84 42.82
CA THR A 24 -15.12 -5.21 44.09
C THR A 24 -16.62 -5.34 43.89
N VAL A 25 -17.21 -6.41 44.39
CA VAL A 25 -18.64 -6.69 44.33
C VAL A 25 -19.25 -6.47 45.70
N ASN A 26 -20.34 -5.70 45.73
CA ASN A 26 -21.07 -5.45 46.95
C ASN A 26 -22.02 -6.63 47.27
N PRO A 27 -22.35 -6.89 48.55
CA PRO A 27 -23.18 -8.02 48.95
C PRO A 27 -24.57 -8.06 48.30
N ASP A 28 -25.18 -6.91 48.04
CA ASP A 28 -26.47 -6.77 47.34
C ASP A 28 -26.45 -7.28 45.89
N GLN A 29 -25.26 -7.47 45.32
CA GLN A 29 -25.08 -7.91 43.94
C GLN A 29 -24.82 -9.42 43.82
N TYR A 30 -24.64 -10.14 44.94
CA TYR A 30 -24.21 -11.53 44.94
C TYR A 30 -25.17 -12.46 44.20
N ASP A 31 -26.48 -12.24 44.35
CA ASP A 31 -27.52 -13.05 43.69
C ASP A 31 -27.56 -12.87 42.16
N THR A 32 -26.95 -11.81 41.65
CA THR A 32 -26.93 -11.47 40.21
C THR A 32 -25.60 -11.79 39.53
N LEU A 33 -24.61 -12.28 40.28
CA LEU A 33 -23.28 -12.61 39.77
C LEU A 33 -23.33 -13.87 38.90
N LYS A 34 -22.82 -13.75 37.67
CA LYS A 34 -22.49 -14.92 36.84
C LYS A 34 -21.10 -15.44 37.17
N GLY A 35 -21.06 -16.68 37.63
CA GLY A 35 -19.92 -17.29 38.32
C GLY A 35 -18.94 -18.07 37.44
N ASP A 36 -18.30 -17.42 36.48
CA ASP A 36 -17.38 -18.12 35.56
C ASP A 36 -16.00 -17.47 35.46
N ASN A 37 -15.74 -16.41 36.21
CA ASN A 37 -14.53 -15.61 36.12
C ASN A 37 -13.66 -15.72 37.36
N LYS A 38 -12.36 -15.41 37.20
CA LYS A 38 -11.40 -15.33 38.30
C LYS A 38 -11.91 -14.43 39.43
N ALA A 39 -11.80 -14.90 40.67
CA ALA A 39 -12.19 -14.14 41.85
C ALA A 39 -11.09 -14.11 42.90
N VAL A 40 -11.10 -13.05 43.71
CA VAL A 40 -10.29 -12.91 44.91
C VAL A 40 -11.23 -12.64 46.06
N VAL A 41 -11.15 -13.45 47.10
CA VAL A 41 -11.96 -13.37 48.32
C VAL A 41 -11.04 -12.98 49.46
N VAL A 42 -11.42 -11.97 50.23
CA VAL A 42 -10.84 -11.66 51.54
C VAL A 42 -11.88 -11.98 52.59
N THR A 43 -11.56 -12.88 53.53
CA THR A 43 -12.47 -13.23 54.62
C THR A 43 -12.48 -12.15 55.71
N THR A 44 -13.50 -12.17 56.56
CA THR A 44 -13.57 -11.32 57.77
C THR A 44 -12.42 -11.57 58.75
N SER A 45 -11.84 -12.78 58.73
CA SER A 45 -10.60 -13.12 59.44
C SER A 45 -9.32 -12.59 58.79
N GLY A 46 -9.41 -11.94 57.62
CA GLY A 46 -8.28 -11.34 56.91
C GLY A 46 -7.50 -12.28 56.00
N HIS A 47 -7.98 -13.51 55.77
CA HIS A 47 -7.33 -14.43 54.83
C HIS A 47 -7.72 -14.10 53.40
N GLU A 48 -6.73 -14.09 52.50
CA GLU A 48 -6.94 -13.81 51.08
C GLU A 48 -6.81 -15.10 50.25
N TYR A 49 -7.81 -15.37 49.41
CA TYR A 49 -7.86 -16.52 48.52
C TYR A 49 -8.13 -16.09 47.09
N GLU A 50 -7.40 -16.65 46.14
CA GLU A 50 -7.59 -16.44 44.71
C GLU A 50 -8.12 -17.72 44.05
N TYR A 51 -9.20 -17.60 43.28
CA TYR A 51 -9.87 -18.70 42.60
C TYR A 51 -9.86 -18.50 41.09
N ARG A 52 -9.70 -19.58 40.32
CA ARG A 52 -9.77 -19.55 38.85
C ARG A 52 -11.18 -19.19 38.36
N SER A 53 -12.19 -19.75 39.01
CA SER A 53 -13.61 -19.51 38.78
C SER A 53 -14.39 -19.74 40.07
N PHE A 54 -15.58 -19.16 40.19
CA PHE A 54 -16.42 -19.28 41.38
C PHE A 54 -17.88 -19.21 41.03
N ARG A 55 -18.79 -19.80 41.79
CA ARG A 55 -20.23 -19.57 41.69
C ARG A 55 -20.84 -19.33 43.06
N ILE A 56 -22.05 -18.77 43.09
CA ILE A 56 -22.80 -18.58 44.33
C ILE A 56 -23.89 -19.65 44.40
N GLU A 57 -23.91 -20.45 45.48
CA GLU A 57 -24.92 -21.47 45.75
C GLU A 57 -25.38 -21.33 47.19
N GLN A 58 -26.69 -21.23 47.43
CA GLN A 58 -27.28 -21.36 48.77
C GLN A 58 -26.57 -20.53 49.87
N GLN A 59 -26.28 -19.24 49.62
CA GLN A 59 -25.56 -18.34 50.52
C GLN A 59 -24.07 -18.69 50.76
N GLU A 60 -23.48 -19.50 49.87
CA GLU A 60 -22.06 -19.83 49.87
C GLU A 60 -21.38 -19.39 48.56
N PHE A 61 -20.16 -18.91 48.69
CA PHE A 61 -19.21 -18.81 47.59
C PHE A 61 -18.58 -20.18 47.37
N VAL A 62 -18.70 -20.71 46.16
CA VAL A 62 -18.11 -22.00 45.75
C VAL A 62 -17.01 -21.74 44.74
N GLY A 63 -15.76 -21.87 45.17
CA GLY A 63 -14.56 -21.58 44.38
C GLY A 63 -13.92 -22.84 43.78
N THR A 64 -13.26 -22.67 42.63
CA THR A 64 -12.52 -23.73 41.93
C THR A 64 -11.05 -23.33 41.75
N ASP A 65 -10.15 -24.30 41.89
CA ASP A 65 -8.68 -24.10 41.87
C ASP A 65 -8.20 -22.96 42.78
N GLY A 66 -8.73 -22.91 44.00
CA GLY A 66 -8.43 -21.86 44.96
C GLY A 66 -7.05 -21.99 45.59
N LYS A 67 -6.33 -20.87 45.69
CA LYS A 67 -5.03 -20.76 46.38
C LYS A 67 -5.03 -19.60 47.34
N GLY A 68 -4.62 -19.85 48.57
CA GLY A 68 -4.40 -18.82 49.58
C GLY A 68 -3.15 -18.01 49.30
N LYS A 69 -3.21 -16.72 49.66
CA LYS A 69 -2.15 -15.73 49.51
C LYS A 69 -1.85 -15.08 50.86
N GLY A 70 -0.65 -14.51 50.97
CA GLY A 70 -0.24 -13.75 52.16
C GLY A 70 -0.19 -14.62 53.42
N ALA A 71 -0.95 -14.23 54.45
CA ALA A 71 -0.94 -14.84 55.78
C ALA A 71 -1.56 -16.25 55.85
N ALA A 72 -2.23 -16.71 54.79
CA ALA A 72 -2.79 -18.06 54.69
C ALA A 72 -2.30 -18.77 53.40
N PRO A 73 -1.00 -19.09 53.28
CA PRO A 73 -0.48 -19.78 52.11
C PRO A 73 -0.92 -21.25 52.11
N GLY A 74 -1.52 -21.72 51.02
CA GLY A 74 -1.99 -23.11 50.91
C GLY A 74 -3.19 -23.29 49.99
N PRO A 75 -3.77 -24.51 49.93
CA PRO A 75 -5.04 -24.73 49.24
C PRO A 75 -6.14 -23.89 49.89
N ALA A 76 -6.91 -23.18 49.08
CA ALA A 76 -8.06 -22.41 49.59
C ALA A 76 -9.27 -23.33 49.81
N PRO A 77 -10.16 -23.01 50.77
CA PRO A 77 -11.40 -23.75 50.95
C PRO A 77 -12.28 -23.66 49.69
N SER A 78 -12.88 -24.77 49.29
CA SER A 78 -13.74 -24.79 48.10
C SER A 78 -15.09 -24.10 48.32
N ARG A 79 -15.50 -23.92 49.57
CA ARG A 79 -16.76 -23.27 49.98
C ARG A 79 -16.47 -22.27 51.09
N ILE A 80 -16.99 -21.04 50.96
CA ILE A 80 -16.91 -19.98 51.97
C ILE A 80 -18.31 -19.40 52.14
N PRO A 81 -18.89 -19.37 53.35
CA PRO A 81 -20.15 -18.68 53.60
C PRO A 81 -20.06 -17.20 53.20
N LEU A 82 -21.08 -16.67 52.52
CA LEU A 82 -21.06 -15.26 52.07
C LEU A 82 -20.91 -14.27 53.23
N ALA A 83 -21.43 -14.62 54.42
CA ALA A 83 -21.30 -13.83 55.65
C ALA A 83 -19.84 -13.71 56.15
N GLU A 84 -18.97 -14.65 55.76
CA GLU A 84 -17.54 -14.63 56.12
C GLU A 84 -16.69 -13.87 55.11
N ILE A 85 -17.29 -13.36 54.02
CA ILE A 85 -16.57 -12.59 52.99
C ILE A 85 -16.61 -11.11 53.35
N ALA A 86 -15.44 -10.54 53.65
CA ALA A 86 -15.29 -9.11 53.83
C ALA A 86 -15.19 -8.38 52.48
N VAL A 87 -14.47 -8.96 51.51
CA VAL A 87 -14.31 -8.38 50.17
C VAL A 87 -14.33 -9.47 49.13
N LEU A 88 -15.23 -9.34 48.15
CA LEU A 88 -15.22 -10.13 46.93
C LEU A 88 -14.76 -9.25 45.76
N LYS A 89 -13.67 -9.61 45.09
CA LYS A 89 -13.25 -8.99 43.83
C LYS A 89 -13.39 -10.00 42.70
N VAL A 90 -14.04 -9.61 41.61
CA VAL A 90 -14.23 -10.46 40.43
C VAL A 90 -13.57 -9.84 39.21
N LYS A 91 -12.98 -10.67 38.37
CA LYS A 91 -12.38 -10.25 37.10
C LYS A 91 -13.50 -9.96 36.10
N LYS A 92 -13.64 -8.70 35.68
CA LYS A 92 -14.58 -8.26 34.63
C LYS A 92 -13.82 -7.67 33.46
N ILE A 93 -14.41 -7.72 32.28
CA ILE A 93 -13.89 -7.05 31.08
C ILE A 93 -13.94 -5.54 31.32
N ASP A 94 -12.83 -4.87 31.04
CA ASP A 94 -12.76 -3.42 30.93
C ASP A 94 -13.18 -3.02 29.50
N ALA A 95 -14.48 -2.76 29.34
CA ALA A 95 -15.06 -2.45 28.04
C ALA A 95 -14.42 -1.22 27.38
N ALA A 96 -14.07 -0.19 28.16
CA ALA A 96 -13.47 1.04 27.64
C ALA A 96 -12.06 0.79 27.09
N ARG A 97 -11.20 0.11 27.86
CA ARG A 97 -9.85 -0.23 27.40
C ARG A 97 -9.85 -1.20 26.23
N THR A 98 -10.79 -2.16 26.24
CA THR A 98 -10.94 -3.13 25.14
C THR A 98 -11.39 -2.44 23.85
N ALA A 99 -12.38 -1.54 23.93
CA ALA A 99 -12.86 -0.78 22.78
C ALA A 99 -11.78 0.17 22.21
N LEU A 100 -11.01 0.82 23.07
CA LEU A 100 -9.92 1.71 22.66
C LEU A 100 -8.83 0.96 21.87
N LEU A 101 -8.41 -0.21 22.36
CA LEU A 101 -7.41 -1.04 21.66
C LEU A 101 -7.92 -1.57 20.32
N ALA A 102 -9.16 -2.08 20.29
CA ALA A 102 -9.78 -2.56 19.06
C ALA A 102 -9.91 -1.44 18.01
N GLY A 103 -10.36 -0.25 18.42
CA GLY A 103 -10.43 0.92 17.56
C GLY A 103 -9.06 1.37 17.04
N GLY A 104 -8.03 1.37 17.90
CA GLY A 104 -6.66 1.72 17.50
C GLY A 104 -6.07 0.79 16.44
N VAL A 105 -6.24 -0.53 16.61
CA VAL A 105 -5.78 -1.53 15.61
C VAL A 105 -6.49 -1.34 14.27
N ALA A 106 -7.81 -1.13 14.30
CA ALA A 106 -8.58 -0.88 13.08
C ALA A 106 -8.11 0.38 12.34
N ALA A 107 -7.94 1.50 13.06
CA ALA A 107 -7.46 2.75 12.49
C ALA A 107 -6.06 2.60 11.88
N ALA A 108 -5.12 1.96 12.58
CA ALA A 108 -3.77 1.71 12.07
C ALA A 108 -3.77 0.90 10.77
N THR A 109 -4.60 -0.13 10.67
CA THR A 109 -4.70 -0.92 9.43
C THR A 109 -5.27 -0.13 8.26
N VAL A 110 -6.24 0.76 8.49
CA VAL A 110 -6.77 1.64 7.43
C VAL A 110 -5.68 2.60 6.94
N ILE A 111 -4.91 3.20 7.86
CA ILE A 111 -3.79 4.09 7.52
C ILE A 111 -2.75 3.38 6.66
N ILE A 112 -2.34 2.16 7.04
CA ILE A 112 -1.36 1.38 6.28
C ILE A 112 -1.87 1.07 4.87
N VAL A 113 -3.14 0.69 4.72
CA VAL A 113 -3.73 0.39 3.41
C VAL A 113 -3.81 1.64 2.53
N LEU A 114 -4.18 2.79 3.09
CA LEU A 114 -4.19 4.07 2.38
C LEU A 114 -2.77 4.47 1.94
N ALA A 115 -1.79 4.37 2.83
CA ALA A 115 -0.40 4.66 2.51
C ALA A 115 0.14 3.74 1.39
N ALA A 116 -0.18 2.45 1.44
CA ALA A 116 0.20 1.50 0.40
C ALA A 116 -0.46 1.82 -0.96
N LYS A 117 -1.72 2.25 -0.97
CA LYS A 117 -2.39 2.70 -2.21
C LYS A 117 -1.73 3.95 -2.80
N LEU A 118 -1.47 4.95 -1.98
CA LEU A 118 -0.81 6.19 -2.42
C LEU A 118 0.62 5.93 -2.91
N ALA A 119 1.32 4.95 -2.34
CA ALA A 119 2.63 4.53 -2.82
C ALA A 119 2.56 3.76 -4.16
N HIS A 120 1.48 3.04 -4.43
CA HIS A 120 1.33 2.26 -5.66
C HIS A 120 0.97 3.14 -6.87
N GLU A 121 0.25 4.23 -6.65
CA GLU A 121 -0.01 5.25 -7.69
C GLU A 121 1.24 6.07 -8.06
N ALA A 122 2.33 5.95 -7.29
CA ALA A 122 3.62 6.56 -7.57
C ALA A 122 4.58 5.67 -8.37
N GLU A 123 4.15 4.48 -8.83
CA GLU A 123 4.86 3.77 -9.90
C GLU A 123 4.55 4.46 -11.25
N GLU A 124 5.10 5.66 -11.39
CA GLU A 124 5.37 6.31 -12.66
C GLU A 124 6.05 5.28 -13.58
N PHE A 125 5.58 5.13 -14.82
CA PHE A 125 6.17 4.24 -15.83
C PHE A 125 7.70 4.36 -15.79
N GLN A 126 8.36 3.28 -15.36
CA GLN A 126 9.78 3.29 -15.05
C GLN A 126 10.57 3.02 -16.33
N GLU A 127 10.71 4.04 -17.17
CA GLU A 127 11.46 3.94 -18.42
C GLU A 127 12.98 4.03 -18.14
N SER A 128 13.71 2.99 -18.55
CA SER A 128 15.16 2.76 -18.36
C SER A 128 16.04 3.46 -19.42
N CYS A 129 15.42 4.13 -20.38
CA CYS A 129 16.08 4.64 -21.57
C CYS A 129 16.73 6.01 -21.27
N PRO A 130 17.87 6.36 -21.88
CA PRO A 130 18.39 7.71 -21.80
C PRO A 130 17.47 8.67 -22.52
N TYR A 131 17.28 9.82 -21.88
CA TYR A 131 16.47 10.89 -22.43
C TYR A 131 17.35 11.89 -23.16
N VAL A 132 16.97 12.21 -24.39
CA VAL A 132 17.57 13.27 -25.19
C VAL A 132 16.70 14.51 -25.07
N PHE A 133 17.32 15.60 -24.62
CA PHE A 133 16.71 16.91 -24.56
C PHE A 133 17.42 17.88 -25.49
N SER A 134 16.67 18.59 -26.32
CA SER A 134 17.18 19.70 -27.12
C SER A 134 16.96 21.04 -26.45
N PHE A 135 17.93 21.93 -26.59
CA PHE A 135 17.76 23.32 -26.17
C PHE A 135 17.06 24.12 -27.27
N ASP A 136 15.91 24.71 -26.94
CA ASP A 136 15.09 25.50 -27.88
C ASP A 136 15.52 26.98 -27.99
N GLY A 137 16.63 27.34 -27.35
CA GLY A 137 17.10 28.72 -27.20
C GLY A 137 16.75 29.34 -25.84
N THR A 138 15.80 28.76 -25.11
CA THR A 138 15.38 29.22 -23.77
C THR A 138 15.48 28.14 -22.70
N ARG A 139 15.07 26.90 -23.01
CA ARG A 139 15.04 25.78 -22.08
C ARG A 139 15.32 24.46 -22.79
N TYR A 140 15.59 23.43 -22.00
CA TYR A 140 15.66 22.05 -22.49
C TYR A 140 14.26 21.48 -22.66
N ARG A 141 13.98 20.91 -23.83
CA ARG A 141 12.75 20.22 -24.19
C ARG A 141 13.06 18.76 -24.49
N PHE A 142 12.23 17.87 -23.98
CA PHE A 142 12.34 16.44 -24.24
C PHE A 142 12.03 16.16 -25.71
N ASP A 143 12.93 15.45 -26.40
CA ASP A 143 12.73 15.02 -27.79
C ASP A 143 12.54 13.51 -27.91
N SER A 144 13.36 12.71 -27.22
CA SER A 144 13.33 11.26 -27.41
C SER A 144 13.83 10.45 -26.21
N GLU A 145 13.36 9.21 -26.15
CA GLU A 145 13.95 8.09 -25.41
C GLU A 145 14.80 7.25 -26.36
N THR A 146 16.10 7.50 -26.39
CA THR A 146 16.97 6.89 -27.40
C THR A 146 17.32 5.44 -27.07
N TYR A 147 17.43 4.59 -28.11
CA TYR A 147 17.75 3.16 -28.06
C TYR A 147 16.90 2.35 -27.07
N ALA A 148 15.61 2.68 -26.99
CA ALA A 148 14.69 2.08 -26.04
C ALA A 148 14.62 0.55 -26.16
N GLY A 149 14.85 -0.18 -25.06
CA GLY A 149 14.87 -1.65 -25.08
C GLY A 149 16.20 -2.28 -25.53
N ALA A 150 17.25 -1.50 -25.81
CA ALA A 150 18.62 -2.01 -25.97
C ALA A 150 19.28 -2.37 -24.62
N ILE A 151 18.62 -3.20 -23.80
CA ILE A 151 18.97 -3.44 -22.39
C ILE A 151 20.04 -4.53 -22.17
N PHE A 152 20.51 -5.19 -23.24
CA PHE A 152 21.58 -6.19 -23.20
C PHE A 152 22.42 -6.14 -24.49
N ALA A 153 23.65 -6.65 -24.45
CA ALA A 153 24.63 -6.52 -25.55
C ALA A 153 24.12 -7.03 -26.92
N GLY A 154 23.37 -8.13 -26.95
CA GLY A 154 22.77 -8.64 -28.20
C GLY A 154 21.64 -7.77 -28.79
N ALA A 155 21.14 -6.79 -28.05
CA ALA A 155 20.15 -5.81 -28.51
C ALA A 155 20.79 -4.45 -28.88
N GLU A 156 22.12 -4.38 -28.88
CA GLU A 156 22.87 -3.20 -29.33
C GLU A 156 22.48 -2.85 -30.77
N ARG A 157 22.14 -1.58 -30.99
CA ARG A 157 21.79 -1.04 -32.29
C ARG A 157 21.92 0.47 -32.29
N THR A 158 22.02 1.05 -33.48
CA THR A 158 21.87 2.49 -33.69
C THR A 158 20.40 2.85 -33.63
N ASP A 159 20.09 3.93 -32.92
CA ASP A 159 18.78 4.56 -32.95
C ASP A 159 18.86 5.93 -33.60
N TYR A 160 17.76 6.39 -34.18
CA TYR A 160 17.70 7.62 -34.95
C TYR A 160 16.54 8.48 -34.43
N ASP A 161 16.89 9.50 -33.67
CA ASP A 161 15.92 10.39 -33.04
C ASP A 161 15.71 11.66 -33.86
N ASN A 162 14.44 12.06 -34.02
CA ASN A 162 14.11 13.41 -34.45
C ASN A 162 14.34 14.40 -33.30
N LEU A 163 15.05 15.48 -33.60
CA LEU A 163 15.30 16.58 -32.66
C LEU A 163 14.36 17.74 -33.01
N ASP A 164 13.06 17.55 -32.75
CA ASP A 164 11.96 18.45 -33.14
C ASP A 164 12.10 19.85 -32.47
N PHE A 165 12.79 19.96 -31.33
CA PHE A 165 12.94 21.22 -30.58
C PHE A 165 14.31 21.89 -30.69
N LEU A 166 15.27 21.29 -31.40
CA LEU A 166 16.64 21.78 -31.42
C LEU A 166 16.78 23.09 -32.18
N ALA A 167 17.27 24.12 -31.49
CA ALA A 167 17.57 25.42 -32.08
C ALA A 167 19.08 25.74 -32.01
N PRO A 168 19.65 26.43 -33.02
CA PRO A 168 21.01 26.92 -32.95
C PRO A 168 21.13 28.06 -31.94
N LEU A 169 22.22 28.08 -31.18
CA LEU A 169 22.53 29.11 -30.21
C LEU A 169 24.01 29.50 -30.30
N GLY A 170 24.28 30.69 -30.84
CA GLY A 170 25.64 31.21 -30.99
C GLY A 170 26.54 30.28 -31.83
N GLY A 171 26.01 29.78 -32.95
CA GLY A 171 26.74 28.87 -33.84
C GLY A 171 26.89 27.43 -33.35
N ASN A 172 26.26 27.07 -32.22
CA ASN A 172 26.32 25.73 -31.65
C ASN A 172 24.92 25.16 -31.42
N TYR A 173 24.81 23.84 -31.41
CA TYR A 173 23.64 23.12 -30.91
C TYR A 173 23.91 22.62 -29.50
N ARG A 174 22.89 22.67 -28.63
CA ARG A 174 22.99 22.16 -27.26
C ARG A 174 22.00 21.03 -27.06
N LEU A 175 22.54 19.86 -26.71
CA LEU A 175 21.80 18.66 -26.39
C LEU A 175 22.19 18.22 -24.98
N GLN A 176 21.24 17.64 -24.26
CA GLN A 176 21.48 16.97 -23.00
C GLN A 176 21.01 15.52 -23.12
N VAL A 177 21.93 14.58 -22.91
CA VAL A 177 21.60 13.17 -22.73
C VAL A 177 21.60 12.88 -21.23
N ARG A 178 20.47 12.43 -20.70
CA ARG A 178 20.29 12.23 -19.26
C ARG A 178 19.91 10.79 -18.98
N ASN A 179 20.67 10.18 -18.09
CA ASN A 179 20.22 9.00 -17.37
C ASN A 179 19.32 9.45 -16.20
N ALA A 180 18.03 9.16 -16.28
CA ALA A 180 17.06 9.56 -15.26
C ALA A 180 16.99 8.57 -14.09
N ARG A 181 17.64 7.42 -14.20
CA ARG A 181 17.57 6.31 -13.25
C ARG A 181 18.97 5.95 -12.73
N GLN A 182 19.02 5.17 -11.65
CA GLN A 182 20.27 4.64 -11.13
C GLN A 182 20.72 3.41 -11.94
N GLU A 183 21.00 3.63 -13.22
CA GLU A 183 21.39 2.58 -14.17
C GLU A 183 22.76 2.88 -14.77
N THR A 184 23.42 1.87 -15.33
CA THR A 184 24.66 2.08 -16.11
C THR A 184 24.32 1.98 -17.58
N GLN A 185 24.47 3.08 -18.31
CA GLN A 185 24.22 3.15 -19.74
C GLN A 185 25.55 3.15 -20.49
N TYR A 186 25.64 2.33 -21.54
CA TYR A 186 26.80 2.28 -22.43
C TYR A 186 26.40 2.84 -23.78
N THR A 187 27.02 3.95 -24.18
CA THR A 187 26.81 4.59 -25.48
C THR A 187 28.11 4.51 -26.28
N ASN A 188 28.08 3.76 -27.39
CA ASN A 188 29.27 3.60 -28.24
C ASN A 188 29.55 4.86 -29.08
N GLN A 189 28.48 5.51 -29.56
CA GLN A 189 28.58 6.71 -30.37
C GLN A 189 27.35 7.59 -30.18
N LEU A 190 27.55 8.91 -30.19
CA LEU A 190 26.51 9.91 -30.36
C LEU A 190 26.92 10.82 -31.52
N ALA A 191 26.02 11.02 -32.49
CA ALA A 191 26.27 11.86 -33.65
C ALA A 191 25.05 12.72 -33.95
N LEU A 192 25.28 13.96 -34.38
CA LEU A 192 24.23 14.83 -34.90
C LEU A 192 24.19 14.69 -36.42
N LEU A 193 23.07 14.20 -36.95
CA LEU A 193 22.83 14.10 -38.39
C LEU A 193 22.11 15.36 -38.87
N VAL A 194 22.76 16.14 -39.72
CA VAL A 194 22.20 17.35 -40.33
C VAL A 194 21.91 17.06 -41.79
N VAL A 195 20.70 17.41 -42.25
CA VAL A 195 20.20 17.06 -43.57
C VAL A 195 19.58 18.30 -44.20
N ASP A 196 20.09 18.70 -45.36
CA ASP A 196 19.43 19.71 -46.19
C ASP A 196 18.27 19.06 -46.94
N HIS A 197 17.08 19.65 -46.85
CA HIS A 197 15.87 19.12 -47.49
C HIS A 197 14.99 20.25 -48.05
N PRO A 198 14.11 19.98 -49.03
CA PRO A 198 13.22 21.00 -49.58
C PRO A 198 12.35 21.66 -48.52
N GLY A 199 12.15 22.97 -48.65
CA GLY A 199 11.26 23.72 -47.75
C GLY A 199 9.84 23.15 -47.73
N GLY A 200 9.20 23.16 -46.56
CA GLY A 200 7.85 22.62 -46.37
C GLY A 200 7.77 21.10 -46.28
N THR A 201 8.90 20.41 -46.16
CA THR A 201 8.94 18.96 -45.88
C THR A 201 9.37 18.70 -44.43
N ARG A 202 8.99 17.54 -43.89
CA ARG A 202 9.48 17.02 -42.60
C ARG A 202 10.32 15.77 -42.87
N VAL A 203 11.53 15.71 -42.33
CA VAL A 203 12.40 14.53 -42.48
C VAL A 203 12.23 13.61 -41.28
N LEU A 204 11.94 12.33 -41.52
CA LEU A 204 11.86 11.30 -40.49
C LEU A 204 12.79 10.12 -40.86
N PRO A 205 13.53 9.55 -39.91
CA PRO A 205 14.25 8.30 -40.11
C PRO A 205 13.29 7.10 -40.04
N ASP A 206 13.60 6.04 -40.79
CA ASP A 206 13.06 4.72 -40.53
C ASP A 206 13.95 3.92 -39.56
N ALA A 207 13.49 2.74 -39.15
CA ALA A 207 14.20 1.88 -38.19
C ALA A 207 15.59 1.38 -38.67
N ARG A 208 15.96 1.60 -39.94
CA ARG A 208 17.27 1.28 -40.51
C ARG A 208 18.11 2.53 -40.77
N GLY A 209 17.65 3.71 -40.35
CA GLY A 209 18.31 4.99 -40.58
C GLY A 209 18.08 5.59 -41.96
N GLY A 210 17.18 5.01 -42.78
CA GLY A 210 16.79 5.61 -44.05
C GLY A 210 16.01 6.89 -43.79
N LEU A 211 16.41 8.00 -44.41
CA LEU A 211 15.77 9.30 -44.22
C LEU A 211 14.67 9.54 -45.27
N HIS A 212 13.48 9.91 -44.80
CA HIS A 212 12.30 10.14 -45.65
C HIS A 212 11.83 11.57 -45.51
N ALA A 213 11.78 12.32 -46.62
CA ALA A 213 11.20 13.65 -46.66
C ALA A 213 9.70 13.54 -46.95
N LEU A 214 8.88 13.92 -45.98
CA LEU A 214 7.43 13.87 -46.04
C LEU A 214 6.85 15.25 -46.32
N HIS A 215 5.85 15.31 -47.19
CA HIS A 215 5.12 16.53 -47.53
C HIS A 215 3.62 16.23 -47.54
N GLN A 216 2.78 17.23 -47.28
CA GLN A 216 1.31 17.11 -47.35
C GLN A 216 0.77 15.89 -46.60
N LEU A 217 1.12 15.74 -45.32
CA LEU A 217 0.56 14.70 -44.48
C LEU A 217 -0.97 14.81 -44.44
N VAL A 218 -1.65 13.74 -44.83
CA VAL A 218 -3.11 13.65 -44.77
C VAL A 218 -3.52 12.87 -43.51
N PRO A 219 -4.57 13.31 -42.80
CA PRO A 219 -5.09 12.57 -41.67
C PRO A 219 -5.63 11.20 -42.12
N PRO A 220 -5.70 10.22 -41.20
CA PRO A 220 -6.27 8.92 -41.50
C PRO A 220 -7.73 9.07 -41.94
N SER A 221 -8.17 8.23 -42.88
CA SER A 221 -9.58 8.17 -43.33
C SER A 221 -10.44 7.22 -42.48
N SER A 222 -9.81 6.34 -41.70
CA SER A 222 -10.44 5.40 -40.78
C SER A 222 -9.43 4.94 -39.73
N ALA A 223 -9.87 4.69 -38.51
CA ALA A 223 -9.07 4.01 -37.49
C ALA A 223 -9.97 3.14 -36.61
N SER A 224 -9.50 1.94 -36.30
CA SER A 224 -10.24 0.97 -35.49
C SER A 224 -9.31 0.28 -34.50
N ASP A 225 -9.80 0.05 -33.29
CA ASP A 225 -9.05 -0.63 -32.24
C ASP A 225 -9.14 -2.16 -32.33
N TYR A 226 -8.50 -2.89 -31.40
CA TYR A 226 -8.55 -4.37 -31.38
C TYR A 226 -9.92 -4.96 -31.05
N ALA A 227 -10.82 -4.18 -30.45
CA ALA A 227 -12.23 -4.55 -30.29
C ALA A 227 -13.08 -4.10 -31.50
N ASN A 228 -12.44 -3.64 -32.58
CA ASN A 228 -13.05 -3.13 -33.80
C ASN A 228 -13.98 -1.91 -33.58
N ARG A 229 -13.71 -1.10 -32.54
CA ARG A 229 -14.38 0.17 -32.28
C ARG A 229 -13.73 1.27 -33.11
N ASP A 230 -14.53 2.20 -33.61
CA ASP A 230 -14.03 3.39 -34.29
C ASP A 230 -13.31 4.31 -33.29
N VAL A 231 -12.07 4.63 -33.59
CA VAL A 231 -11.20 5.51 -32.80
C VAL A 231 -10.65 6.67 -33.63
N LEU A 232 -11.20 6.93 -34.82
CA LEU A 232 -10.71 7.94 -35.75
C LEU A 232 -10.61 9.32 -35.10
N SER A 233 -11.61 9.72 -34.32
CA SER A 233 -11.62 11.02 -33.64
C SER A 233 -10.45 11.23 -32.68
N LEU A 234 -9.86 10.15 -32.17
CA LEU A 234 -8.73 10.19 -31.22
C LEU A 234 -7.37 10.33 -31.93
N VAL A 235 -7.30 10.03 -33.23
CA VAL A 235 -6.04 9.99 -34.00
C VAL A 235 -6.06 10.90 -35.24
N THR A 236 -7.09 11.73 -35.40
CA THR A 236 -7.24 12.62 -36.56
C THR A 236 -6.31 13.84 -36.50
N GLN A 237 -5.93 14.28 -35.30
CA GLN A 237 -5.08 15.46 -35.09
C GLN A 237 -3.84 15.09 -34.29
N ARG A 238 -2.74 15.81 -34.53
CA ARG A 238 -1.55 15.75 -33.67
C ARG A 238 -1.76 16.67 -32.48
N ASP A 239 -2.08 16.11 -31.33
CA ASP A 239 -2.35 16.83 -30.07
C ASP A 239 -1.39 16.42 -28.93
N GLU A 240 -0.33 15.68 -29.26
CA GLU A 240 0.64 15.12 -28.31
C GLU A 240 0.03 14.10 -27.31
N VAL A 241 -1.22 13.68 -27.51
CA VAL A 241 -1.86 12.63 -26.72
C VAL A 241 -1.65 11.27 -27.40
N SER A 242 -1.03 10.34 -26.68
CA SER A 242 -0.86 8.97 -27.15
C SER A 242 -2.15 8.16 -26.94
N TRP A 243 -2.48 7.31 -27.90
CA TRP A 243 -3.59 6.36 -27.82
C TRP A 243 -3.05 4.94 -27.91
N GLU A 244 -3.55 4.05 -27.04
CA GLU A 244 -3.22 2.62 -27.04
C GLU A 244 -4.52 1.80 -27.05
N SER A 245 -4.49 0.69 -27.79
CA SER A 245 -5.60 -0.26 -27.80
C SER A 245 -5.57 -1.18 -26.58
N ASP A 246 -6.75 -1.65 -26.14
CA ASP A 246 -6.82 -2.68 -25.12
C ASP A 246 -6.25 -4.01 -25.64
N LEU A 247 -5.04 -4.35 -25.19
CA LEU A 247 -4.35 -5.58 -25.57
C LEU A 247 -5.07 -6.84 -25.07
N SER A 248 -5.92 -6.75 -24.05
CA SER A 248 -6.65 -7.90 -23.50
C SER A 248 -7.74 -8.42 -24.45
N ALA A 249 -8.19 -7.59 -25.40
CA ALA A 249 -9.19 -7.95 -26.39
C ALA A 249 -8.67 -8.91 -27.47
N ARG A 250 -7.36 -9.18 -27.52
CA ARG A 250 -6.72 -9.99 -28.57
C ARG A 250 -5.96 -11.18 -27.96
N SER A 251 -6.21 -12.39 -28.46
CA SER A 251 -5.36 -13.55 -28.19
C SER A 251 -4.20 -13.58 -29.20
N PHE A 252 -2.97 -13.55 -28.71
CA PHE A 252 -1.74 -13.68 -29.51
C PHE A 252 -1.26 -15.13 -29.59
#